data_AF-A0A518CBW9-F1
#
_entry.id   AF-A0A518CBW9-F1
#
_cell.length_a   1.000
_cell.length_b   1.000
_cell.length_c   1.000
_cell.angle_alpha   90.00
_cell.angle_beta   90.00
_cell.angle_gamma   90.00
#
_symmetry.space_group_name_H-M   'P 1'
#
loop_
_entity.id
_entity.type
_entity.pdbx_description
1 polymer ?
#
loop_
_entity_poly.entity_id
_entity_poly.type
_entity_poly.pdbx_seq_one_letter_code
_entity_poly.pdbx_strand_id
1 'polypeptide(L)'
;MQVATGGSYAISYRSLIPKQGEATNLLVPCCLSSSHIAFGSIRMKPVFMILGQSSATAAALAIDQDIALQDLPYPILKEKLEKDGQQLLPSGAPKQISAQK
;
A
#
# COMPACT_ATOMS: atom_id res chain seq x y z
N MET A 1 12.05 -12.15 -20.64
CA MET A 1 12.95 -11.09 -20.15
C MET A 1 12.35 -10.50 -18.89
N GLN A 2 13.09 -10.52 -17.78
CA GLN A 2 12.69 -9.80 -16.57
C GLN A 2 13.03 -8.32 -16.77
N VAL A 3 12.00 -7.47 -16.88
CA VAL A 3 12.18 -6.03 -17.06
C VAL A 3 12.63 -5.44 -15.72
N ALA A 4 13.82 -4.85 -15.69
CA ALA A 4 14.34 -4.20 -14.49
C ALA A 4 13.46 -2.98 -14.14
N THR A 5 12.91 -2.97 -12.93
CA THR A 5 11.91 -1.99 -12.48
C THR A 5 12.50 -0.59 -12.19
N GLY A 6 13.84 -0.44 -12.22
CA GLY A 6 14.52 0.85 -12.07
C GLY A 6 14.49 1.45 -10.65
N GLY A 7 13.77 0.84 -9.72
CA GLY A 7 13.64 1.26 -8.32
C GLY A 7 12.53 0.50 -7.59
N SER A 8 12.30 0.84 -6.32
CA SER A 8 11.13 0.40 -5.57
C SER A 8 9.84 0.94 -6.20
N TYR A 9 8.71 0.24 -6.03
CA TYR A 9 7.40 0.71 -6.46
C TYR A 9 6.51 1.00 -5.24
N ALA A 10 5.60 1.97 -5.37
CA ALA A 10 4.63 2.27 -4.32
C ALA A 10 3.45 1.29 -4.37
N ILE A 11 2.96 0.89 -3.19
CA ILE A 11 1.71 0.14 -3.04
C ILE A 11 0.66 1.12 -2.54
N SER A 12 -0.43 1.26 -3.29
CA SER A 12 -1.53 2.14 -2.88
C SER A 12 -2.22 1.59 -1.65
N TYR A 13 -2.54 2.45 -0.68
CA TYR A 13 -3.40 2.09 0.45
C TYR A 13 -4.76 1.54 -0.02
N ARG A 14 -5.27 2.02 -1.16
CA ARG A 14 -6.53 1.53 -1.75
C ARG A 14 -6.46 0.07 -2.20
N SER A 15 -5.27 -0.51 -2.38
CA SER A 15 -5.13 -1.93 -2.68
C SER A 15 -5.39 -2.81 -1.45
N LEU A 16 -5.28 -2.26 -0.24
CA LEU A 16 -5.48 -2.97 1.03
C LEU A 16 -6.93 -3.00 1.50
N ILE A 17 -7.76 -2.07 1.01
CA ILE A 17 -9.17 -1.93 1.40
C ILE A 17 -10.09 -2.28 0.23
N PRO A 18 -11.23 -2.93 0.48
CA PRO A 18 -12.26 -3.13 -0.53
C PRO A 18 -12.98 -1.81 -0.85
N LYS A 19 -13.69 -1.77 -1.99
CA LYS A 19 -14.45 -0.57 -2.37
C LYS A 19 -15.61 -0.35 -1.41
N GLN A 20 -16.03 0.91 -1.28
CA GLN A 20 -17.27 1.25 -0.56
C GLN A 20 -18.44 0.44 -1.15
N GLY A 21 -19.19 -0.24 -0.29
CA GLY A 21 -20.31 -1.11 -0.66
C GLY A 21 -19.97 -2.60 -0.80
N GLU A 22 -18.70 -3.01 -0.85
CA GLU A 22 -18.32 -4.44 -0.90
C GLU A 22 -18.12 -5.03 0.50
N ALA A 23 -17.35 -4.34 1.35
CA ALA A 23 -17.20 -4.66 2.77
C ALA A 23 -16.73 -3.43 3.55
N THR A 24 -17.21 -3.26 4.78
CA THR A 24 -16.73 -2.23 5.71
C THR A 24 -15.71 -2.83 6.67
N ASN A 25 -14.72 -2.03 7.07
CA ASN A 25 -13.72 -2.39 8.09
C ASN A 25 -12.90 -3.66 7.82
N LEU A 26 -12.62 -3.95 6.55
CA LEU A 26 -11.79 -5.08 6.14
C LEU A 26 -10.44 -4.60 5.59
N LEU A 27 -9.35 -5.15 6.13
CA LEU A 27 -7.99 -4.96 5.65
C LEU A 27 -7.43 -6.28 5.12
N VAL A 28 -6.84 -6.24 3.93
CA VAL A 28 -6.33 -7.43 3.25
C VAL A 28 -4.84 -7.26 2.90
N PRO A 29 -3.92 -7.39 3.87
CA PRO A 29 -2.48 -7.19 3.66
C PRO A 29 -1.80 -8.30 2.87
N CYS A 30 -2.45 -9.47 2.73
CA CYS A 30 -1.86 -10.66 2.09
C CYS A 30 -2.49 -10.99 0.72
N CYS A 31 -3.77 -10.67 0.55
CA CYS A 31 -4.55 -10.95 -0.67
C CYS A 31 -5.01 -9.66 -1.36
N LEU A 32 -4.15 -8.64 -1.37
CA LEU A 32 -4.46 -7.35 -2.00
C LEU A 32 -4.52 -7.45 -3.53
N SER A 33 -5.33 -6.56 -4.12
CA SER A 33 -5.46 -6.42 -5.57
C SER A 33 -4.11 -6.06 -6.19
N SER A 34 -3.51 -7.02 -6.90
CA SER A 34 -2.18 -6.90 -7.49
C SER A 34 -2.08 -7.72 -8.78
N SER A 35 -1.17 -7.32 -9.67
CA SER A 35 -0.84 -8.14 -10.84
C SER A 35 -0.03 -9.36 -10.42
N HIS A 36 -0.06 -10.41 -11.23
CA HIS A 36 0.69 -11.64 -10.96
C HIS A 36 2.20 -11.39 -10.74
N ILE A 37 2.77 -10.40 -11.46
CA ILE A 37 4.17 -10.00 -11.34
C ILE A 37 4.44 -9.28 -10.01
N ALA A 38 3.53 -8.38 -9.58
CA ALA A 38 3.67 -7.66 -8.32
C ALA A 38 3.44 -8.56 -7.09
N PHE A 39 2.59 -9.58 -7.23
CA PHE A 39 2.32 -10.51 -6.13
C PHE A 39 3.56 -11.30 -5.70
N GLY A 40 4.49 -11.57 -6.63
CA GLY A 40 5.77 -12.21 -6.33
C GLY A 40 6.64 -11.44 -5.33
N SER A 41 6.71 -10.11 -5.46
CA SER A 41 7.47 -9.25 -4.54
C SER A 41 6.71 -8.90 -3.27
N ILE A 42 5.38 -8.82 -3.31
CA ILE A 42 4.53 -8.55 -2.12
C ILE A 42 4.71 -9.62 -1.03
N ARG A 43 4.96 -10.87 -1.41
CA ARG A 43 5.17 -11.98 -0.47
C ARG A 43 6.55 -12.02 0.19
N MET A 44 7.45 -11.10 -0.16
CA MET A 44 8.72 -11.01 0.54
C MET A 44 8.50 -10.49 1.96
N LYS A 45 9.14 -11.12 2.95
CA LYS A 45 9.10 -10.72 4.37
C LYS A 45 9.12 -9.19 4.60
N PRO A 46 10.05 -8.41 4.02
CA PRO A 46 10.09 -6.96 4.26
C PRO A 46 8.84 -6.24 3.78
N VAL A 47 8.27 -6.62 2.63
CA VAL A 47 7.06 -5.98 2.09
C VAL A 47 5.85 -6.33 2.95
N PHE A 48 5.75 -7.60 3.38
CA PHE A 48 4.65 -8.02 4.25
C PHE A 48 4.66 -7.30 5.60
N MET A 49 5.83 -7.08 6.19
CA MET A 49 5.97 -6.32 7.44
C MET A 49 5.51 -4.87 7.29
N ILE A 50 5.89 -4.19 6.19
CA ILE A 50 5.50 -2.82 5.91
C ILE A 50 3.98 -2.71 5.69
N LEU A 51 3.39 -3.63 4.91
CA LEU A 51 1.95 -3.67 4.69
C LEU A 51 1.19 -3.95 5.99
N GLY A 52 1.73 -4.82 6.85
CA GLY A 52 1.19 -5.09 8.18
C GLY A 52 1.15 -3.82 9.05
N GLN A 53 2.27 -3.08 9.12
CA GLN A 53 2.34 -1.84 9.88
C GLN A 53 1.37 -0.79 9.33
N SER A 54 1.33 -0.59 8.00
CA SER A 54 0.40 0.33 7.35
C SER A 54 -1.06 -0.01 7.66
N SER A 55 -1.41 -1.30 7.58
CA SER A 55 -2.77 -1.79 7.86
C SER A 55 -3.15 -1.60 9.33
N ALA A 56 -2.28 -1.99 10.26
CA ALA A 56 -2.53 -1.84 11.69
C ALA A 56 -2.64 -0.37 12.11
N THR A 57 -1.80 0.50 11.54
CA THR A 57 -1.84 1.95 11.81
C THR A 57 -3.14 2.55 11.32
N ALA A 58 -3.60 2.18 10.12
CA ALA A 58 -4.87 2.63 9.60
C ALA A 58 -6.06 2.12 10.42
N ALA A 59 -6.02 0.86 10.87
CA ALA A 59 -7.04 0.30 11.75
C ALA A 59 -7.12 1.04 13.09
N ALA A 60 -5.98 1.31 13.73
CA ALA A 60 -5.94 2.06 14.98
C ALA A 60 -6.54 3.47 14.82
N LEU A 61 -6.13 4.20 13.77
CA LEU A 61 -6.64 5.55 13.50
C LEU A 61 -8.15 5.57 13.17
N ALA A 62 -8.64 4.53 12.48
CA ALA A 62 -10.06 4.39 12.16
C ALA A 62 -10.88 4.09 13.43
N ILE A 63 -10.37 3.23 14.32
CA ILE A 63 -11.00 2.93 15.62
C ILE A 63 -11.02 4.17 16.51
N ASP A 64 -9.91 4.91 16.62
CA ASP A 64 -9.79 6.10 17.47
C ASP A 64 -10.76 7.23 17.04
N GLN A 65 -11.08 7.31 15.75
CA GLN A 65 -11.99 8.31 15.19
C GLN A 65 -13.43 7.81 15.02
N ASP A 66 -13.72 6.54 15.34
CA ASP A 66 -15.00 5.87 15.10
C ASP A 66 -15.50 6.02 13.63
N ILE A 67 -14.57 5.88 12.68
CA ILE A 67 -14.84 5.97 11.24
C ILE A 67 -14.54 4.65 10.54
N ALA A 68 -15.14 4.45 9.37
CA ALA A 68 -14.79 3.32 8.53
C ALA A 68 -13.38 3.49 7.94
N LEU A 69 -12.69 2.37 7.72
CA LEU A 69 -11.37 2.34 7.07
C LEU A 69 -11.33 3.01 5.68
N GLN A 70 -12.47 3.05 4.99
CA GLN A 70 -12.62 3.74 3.71
C GLN A 70 -12.67 5.26 3.83
N ASP A 71 -13.12 5.77 4.98
CA ASP A 71 -13.33 7.20 5.24
C ASP A 71 -12.12 7.83 5.94
N LEU A 72 -11.12 7.02 6.31
CA LEU A 72 -9.88 7.48 6.91
C LEU A 72 -9.14 8.48 5.99
N PRO A 73 -8.92 9.72 6.42
CA PRO A 73 -8.16 10.69 5.63
C PRO A 73 -6.71 10.24 5.44
N TYR A 74 -6.30 10.08 4.18
CA TYR A 74 -4.91 9.72 3.84
C TYR A 74 -3.85 10.64 4.46
N PRO A 75 -4.04 11.98 4.60
CA PRO A 75 -3.04 12.84 5.23
C PRO A 75 -2.67 12.42 6.65
N ILE A 76 -3.66 11.99 7.46
CA ILE A 76 -3.45 11.56 8.84
C ILE A 76 -2.64 10.26 8.87
N LEU A 77 -3.01 9.30 8.02
CA LEU A 77 -2.27 8.06 7.87
C LEU A 77 -0.83 8.32 7.42
N LYS A 78 -0.66 9.17 6.41
CA LYS A 78 0.66 9.55 5.85
C LYS A 78 1.57 10.13 6.93
N GLU A 79 1.08 11.12 7.69
CA GLU A 79 1.84 11.77 8.75
C GLU A 79 2.31 10.77 9.81
N LYS A 80 1.41 9.84 10.21
CA LYS A 80 1.75 8.80 11.18
C LYS A 80 2.83 7.85 10.64
N LEU A 81 2.71 7.42 9.38
CA LEU A 81 3.69 6.52 8.76
C LEU A 81 5.05 7.20 8.52
N GLU A 82 5.06 8.47 8.15
CA GLU A 82 6.30 9.27 8.02
C GLU A 82 7.00 9.44 9.37
N LYS A 83 6.23 9.68 10.44
CA LYS A 83 6.75 9.75 11.81
C LYS A 83 7.36 8.42 12.28
N ASP A 84 6.77 7.31 11.86
CA ASP A 84 7.27 5.96 12.16
C ASP A 84 8.45 5.54 11.25
N GLY A 85 8.91 6.43 10.36
CA GLY A 85 10.09 6.23 9.50
C GLY A 85 9.83 5.39 8.25
N GLN A 86 8.56 5.14 7.89
CA GLN A 86 8.21 4.35 6.72
C GLN A 86 8.48 5.13 5.42
N GLN A 87 9.16 4.50 4.45
CA GLN A 87 9.29 5.06 3.10
C GLN A 87 8.00 4.88 2.30
N LEU A 88 7.32 6.00 2.00
CA LEU A 88 6.06 6.02 1.23
C LEU A 88 6.27 6.30 -0.25
N LEU A 89 7.38 6.94 -0.61
CA LEU A 89 7.71 7.29 -1.98
C LEU A 89 8.79 6.34 -2.53
N PRO A 90 8.67 5.94 -3.80
CA PRO A 90 9.65 5.08 -4.42
C PRO A 90 11.02 5.77 -4.50
N SER A 91 12.05 5.09 -3.97
CA SER A 91 13.45 5.49 -4.09
C SER A 91 14.02 4.94 -5.41
N GLY A 92 13.95 5.75 -6.46
CA GLY A 92 14.51 5.45 -7.78
C GLY A 92 13.68 6.10 -8.89
N ALA A 93 14.32 6.79 -9.83
CA ALA A 93 13.62 7.39 -10.96
C ALA A 93 12.98 6.28 -11.80
N PRO A 94 11.64 6.23 -11.93
CA PRO A 94 11.02 5.25 -12.81
C PRO A 94 11.53 5.53 -14.22
N LYS A 95 12.21 4.56 -14.84
CA LYS A 95 12.48 4.64 -16.27
C LYS A 95 11.11 4.66 -16.95
N GLN A 96 10.72 5.80 -17.49
CA GLN A 96 9.56 5.88 -18.38
C GLN A 96 9.78 4.87 -19.49
N ILE A 97 8.99 3.80 -19.50
CA ILE A 97 8.92 2.90 -20.63
C ILE A 97 8.10 3.67 -21.67
N SER A 98 8.80 4.47 -22.48
CA SER A 98 8.25 5.06 -23.69
C SER A 98 7.76 3.91 -24.56
N ALA A 99 6.45 3.76 -24.68
CA ALA A 99 5.83 2.89 -25.66
C ALA A 99 6.25 3.38 -27.07
N GLN A 100 7.29 2.75 -27.62
CA GLN A 100 7.62 2.89 -29.03
C GLN A 100 6.83 1.84 -29.81
N LYS A 101 5.80 2.37 -30.48
CA LYS A 101 5.15 1.97 -31.75
C LYS A 101 4.95 0.49 -32.05
#